data_AF-A0A2E8WJQ5-F1
#
_entry.id   AF-A0A2E8WJQ5-F1
#
_cell.length_a   1.000
_cell.length_b   1.000
_cell.length_c   1.000
_cell.angle_alpha   90.00
_cell.angle_beta   90.00
_cell.angle_gamma   90.00
#
_symmetry.space_group_name_H-M   'P 1'
#
loop_
_entity.id
_entity.type
_entity.pdbx_description
1 polymer ?
#
loop_
_entity_poly.entity_id
_entity_poly.type
_entity_poly.pdbx_seq_one_letter_code
_entity_poly.pdbx_strand_id
1 'polypeptide(L)'
;MPEFPFTARTPEDFLSVWSDRRNFLIGPKLIAFDTPMPSAEEIVDILRKNPDSRVQFLGMDDGDEKDKLIEKFKTAPLEEIVDLPFSLANFFLHNFYGKGGFLHDFQKDVMIPWRTFLSSVGLTWQRCYPIFFISGKNCSSTYHVDVSHVVAWQVHGVKVFNGFRDPEGHAAVQDIVDNRGDYRVEVPPGFDPDLILTYRMEPGDILWNQLLTPHWVDSEDEMAVSLNISHGGIAYQKEFCPNEQILRKRWEDHPEEAWLVDERY
;
A
#
# COMPACT_ATOMS: atom_id res chain seq x y z
N MET A 1 11.80 14.06 19.30
CA MET A 1 11.17 13.28 18.21
C MET A 1 10.63 12.00 18.81
N PRO A 2 9.49 11.47 18.32
CA PRO A 2 8.94 10.21 18.81
C PRO A 2 9.91 9.05 18.56
N GLU A 3 9.88 8.07 19.46
CA GLU A 3 10.62 6.81 19.34
C GLU A 3 9.84 5.83 18.45
N PHE A 4 10.55 5.05 17.64
CA PHE A 4 9.97 4.08 16.71
C PHE A 4 10.25 2.64 17.17
N PRO A 5 9.30 1.69 17.04
CA PRO A 5 8.01 1.81 16.34
C PRO A 5 7.02 2.75 17.04
N PHE A 6 6.36 3.60 16.24
CA PHE A 6 5.42 4.61 16.73
C PHE A 6 3.98 4.26 16.33
N THR A 7 3.03 4.61 17.19
CA THR A 7 1.59 4.51 16.87
C THR A 7 0.92 5.84 17.16
N ALA A 8 0.42 6.51 16.12
CA ALA A 8 -0.34 7.74 16.27
C ALA A 8 -1.74 7.44 16.83
N ARG A 9 -2.11 8.04 17.96
CA ARG A 9 -3.41 7.80 18.62
C ARG A 9 -4.27 9.05 18.72
N THR A 10 -3.71 10.23 18.41
CA THR A 10 -4.43 11.50 18.32
C THR A 10 -4.10 12.22 17.01
N PRO A 11 -4.90 13.23 16.61
CA PRO A 11 -4.58 14.10 15.49
C PRO A 11 -3.19 14.75 15.60
N GLU A 12 -2.80 15.19 16.79
CA GLU A 12 -1.51 15.81 17.07
C GLU A 12 -0.37 14.80 16.92
N ASP A 13 -0.55 13.56 17.38
CA ASP A 13 0.43 12.50 17.14
C ASP A 13 0.64 12.32 15.63
N PHE A 14 -0.44 12.18 14.87
CA PHE A 14 -0.38 11.99 13.42
C PHE A 14 0.33 13.15 12.74
N LEU A 15 -0.05 14.40 13.05
CA LEU A 15 0.57 15.59 12.48
C LEU A 15 2.03 15.79 12.93
N SER A 16 2.49 15.15 14.01
CA SER A 16 3.89 15.21 14.42
C SER A 16 4.81 14.32 13.60
N VAL A 17 4.26 13.30 12.90
CA VAL A 17 5.02 12.29 12.14
C VAL A 17 4.57 12.10 10.69
N TRP A 18 3.48 12.73 10.24
CA TRP A 18 2.96 12.53 8.87
C TRP A 18 4.00 12.84 7.79
N SER A 19 4.90 13.79 8.04
CA SER A 19 6.00 14.18 7.15
C SER A 19 7.36 13.58 7.53
N ASP A 20 7.40 12.64 8.49
CA ASP A 20 8.58 11.82 8.77
C ASP A 20 8.90 10.93 7.55
N ARG A 21 10.05 10.26 7.57
CA ARG A 21 10.47 9.31 6.53
C ARG A 21 10.23 7.86 6.94
N ARG A 22 9.84 7.62 8.18
CA ARG A 22 9.55 6.28 8.69
C ARG A 22 8.05 6.02 8.70
N ASN A 23 7.72 4.78 8.42
CA ASN A 23 6.36 4.27 8.54
C ASN A 23 5.95 4.25 10.02
N PHE A 24 4.66 4.37 10.29
CA PHE A 24 4.12 4.30 11.65
C PHE A 24 2.70 3.71 11.64
N LEU A 25 2.28 3.18 12.78
CA LEU A 25 0.93 2.64 12.94
C LEU A 25 -0.07 3.75 13.26
N ILE A 26 -1.31 3.58 12.83
CA ILE A 26 -2.45 4.43 13.17
C ILE A 26 -3.31 3.63 14.16
N GLY A 27 -3.44 4.14 15.38
CA GLY A 27 -4.20 3.46 16.43
C GLY A 27 -5.72 3.64 16.25
N PRO A 28 -6.53 2.66 16.67
CA PRO A 28 -7.99 2.67 16.48
C PRO A 28 -8.71 3.81 17.22
N LYS A 29 -8.06 4.44 18.21
CA LYS A 29 -8.57 5.65 18.86
C LYS A 29 -8.56 6.89 17.96
N LEU A 30 -7.63 6.93 16.99
CA LEU A 30 -7.54 8.02 16.04
C LEU A 30 -8.55 7.80 14.91
N ILE A 31 -8.49 6.63 14.29
CA ILE A 31 -9.44 6.19 13.28
C ILE A 31 -9.42 4.66 13.22
N ALA A 32 -10.59 4.07 13.00
CA ALA A 32 -10.75 2.66 12.70
C ALA A 32 -11.65 2.55 11.47
N PHE A 33 -11.36 1.58 10.63
CA PHE A 33 -12.19 1.24 9.50
C PHE A 33 -13.00 -0.01 9.84
N ASP A 34 -14.30 0.06 9.57
CA ASP A 34 -15.21 -1.05 9.77
C ASP A 34 -16.21 -1.05 8.62
N THR A 35 -16.07 -2.01 7.72
CA THR A 35 -16.99 -2.22 6.60
C THR A 35 -17.20 -3.72 6.44
N PRO A 36 -18.41 -4.19 6.11
CA PRO A 36 -18.62 -5.58 5.77
C PRO A 36 -17.71 -5.97 4.61
N MET A 37 -16.90 -7.01 4.81
CA MET A 37 -16.02 -7.57 3.79
C MET A 37 -16.33 -9.06 3.62
N PRO A 38 -16.37 -9.58 2.39
CA PRO A 38 -16.42 -11.03 2.15
C PRO A 38 -15.19 -11.74 2.74
N SER A 39 -15.21 -13.07 2.74
CA SER A 39 -14.02 -13.86 3.03
C SER A 39 -12.88 -13.53 2.05
N ALA A 40 -11.64 -13.78 2.45
CA ALA A 40 -10.48 -13.50 1.61
C ALA A 40 -10.54 -14.31 0.30
N GLU A 41 -11.02 -15.55 0.37
CA GLU A 41 -11.30 -16.44 -0.74
C GLU A 41 -12.32 -15.84 -1.73
N GLU A 42 -13.43 -15.30 -1.22
CA GLU A 42 -14.42 -14.64 -2.06
C GLU A 42 -13.87 -13.37 -2.71
N ILE A 43 -13.08 -12.56 -1.99
CA ILE A 43 -12.43 -11.38 -2.56
C ILE A 43 -11.49 -11.80 -3.69
N VAL A 44 -10.68 -12.84 -3.50
CA VAL A 44 -9.81 -13.38 -4.55
C VAL A 44 -10.63 -13.88 -5.73
N ASP A 45 -11.71 -14.62 -5.50
CA ASP A 45 -12.53 -15.15 -6.58
C ASP A 45 -13.21 -14.06 -7.42
N ILE A 46 -13.66 -12.98 -6.77
CA ILE A 46 -14.19 -11.80 -7.45
C ILE A 46 -13.10 -11.09 -8.24
N LEU A 47 -11.97 -10.77 -7.59
CA LEU A 47 -10.95 -9.91 -8.18
C LEU A 47 -10.12 -10.61 -9.25
N ARG A 48 -9.77 -11.89 -9.11
CA ARG A 48 -8.97 -12.60 -10.12
C ARG A 48 -9.65 -12.66 -11.49
N LYS A 49 -10.98 -12.65 -11.52
CA LYS A 49 -11.79 -12.67 -12.76
C LYS A 49 -11.94 -11.29 -13.39
N ASN A 50 -11.62 -10.22 -12.67
CA ASN A 50 -11.70 -8.86 -13.18
C ASN A 50 -10.53 -8.59 -14.16
N PRO A 51 -10.79 -8.08 -15.37
CA PRO A 51 -9.75 -7.85 -16.38
C PRO A 51 -8.72 -6.78 -15.96
N ASP A 52 -9.09 -5.87 -15.08
CA ASP A 52 -8.20 -4.79 -14.58
C ASP A 52 -7.36 -5.23 -13.38
N SER A 53 -7.51 -6.47 -12.92
CA SER A 53 -6.67 -7.06 -11.88
C SER A 53 -5.30 -7.46 -12.41
N ARG A 54 -4.28 -7.09 -11.65
CA ARG A 54 -2.89 -7.50 -11.89
C ARG A 54 -2.57 -8.73 -11.05
N VAL A 55 -2.20 -9.83 -11.70
CA VAL A 55 -1.76 -11.06 -11.05
C VAL A 55 -0.26 -11.21 -11.34
N GLN A 56 0.51 -11.56 -10.32
CA GLN A 56 1.94 -11.81 -10.42
C GLN A 56 2.31 -13.08 -9.65
N PHE A 57 3.28 -13.81 -10.18
CA PHE A 57 3.99 -14.90 -9.52
C PHE A 57 5.46 -14.51 -9.50
N LEU A 58 5.97 -14.16 -8.32
CA LEU A 58 7.35 -13.69 -8.16
C LEU A 58 8.33 -14.87 -8.25
N GLY A 59 9.55 -14.62 -8.73
CA GLY A 59 10.54 -15.67 -8.98
C GLY A 59 10.26 -16.52 -10.23
N MET A 60 9.30 -16.10 -11.07
CA MET A 60 9.06 -16.68 -12.39
C MET A 60 9.44 -15.68 -13.48
N ASP A 61 10.31 -16.13 -14.39
CA ASP A 61 10.67 -15.37 -15.59
C ASP A 61 9.44 -15.06 -16.45
N ASP A 62 9.44 -13.89 -17.08
CA ASP A 62 8.38 -13.51 -18.01
C ASP A 62 8.39 -14.41 -19.26
N GLY A 63 7.21 -14.82 -19.71
CA GLY A 63 7.04 -15.64 -20.90
C GLY A 63 5.79 -16.54 -20.84
N ASP A 64 5.66 -17.40 -21.86
CA ASP A 64 4.47 -18.23 -22.09
C ASP A 64 4.02 -19.07 -20.89
N GLU A 65 4.94 -19.53 -20.05
CA GLU A 65 4.62 -20.34 -18.87
C GLU A 65 3.93 -19.51 -17.78
N LYS A 66 4.46 -18.31 -17.51
CA LYS A 66 3.88 -17.36 -16.56
C LYS A 66 2.51 -16.89 -17.04
N ASP A 67 2.37 -16.60 -18.34
CA ASP A 67 1.10 -16.19 -18.93
C ASP A 67 0.04 -17.30 -18.82
N LYS A 68 0.40 -18.56 -19.11
CA LYS A 68 -0.50 -19.71 -18.93
C LYS A 68 -0.91 -19.89 -17.47
N LEU A 69 0.02 -19.67 -16.53
CA LEU A 69 -0.29 -19.77 -15.10
C LEU A 69 -1.23 -18.64 -14.65
N ILE A 70 -1.03 -17.41 -15.13
CA ILE A 70 -1.95 -16.30 -14.90
C ILE A 70 -3.34 -16.63 -15.46
N GLU A 71 -3.44 -17.10 -16.69
CA GLU A 71 -4.73 -17.47 -17.28
C GLU A 71 -5.41 -18.62 -16.52
N LYS A 72 -4.64 -19.62 -16.09
CA LYS A 72 -5.15 -20.67 -15.18
C LYS A 72 -5.65 -20.05 -13.87
N PHE A 73 -4.88 -19.16 -13.25
CA PHE A 73 -5.23 -18.49 -12.00
C PHE A 73 -6.54 -17.70 -12.11
N LYS A 74 -6.81 -17.08 -13.26
CA LYS A 74 -8.04 -16.31 -13.49
C LYS A 74 -9.28 -17.18 -13.74
N THR A 75 -9.11 -18.42 -14.21
CA THR A 75 -10.21 -19.24 -14.75
C THR A 75 -10.50 -20.55 -14.01
N ALA A 76 -9.50 -21.15 -13.36
CA ALA A 76 -9.64 -22.43 -12.65
C ALA A 76 -10.55 -22.31 -11.41
N PRO A 77 -11.07 -23.42 -10.84
CA PRO A 77 -11.69 -23.42 -9.52
C PRO A 77 -10.76 -22.83 -8.44
N LEU A 78 -11.32 -22.19 -7.42
CA LEU A 78 -10.55 -21.50 -6.39
C LEU A 78 -9.68 -22.47 -5.57
N GLU A 79 -10.17 -23.68 -5.36
CA GLU A 79 -9.52 -24.74 -4.60
C GLU A 79 -8.19 -25.18 -5.25
N GLU A 80 -8.02 -24.96 -6.56
CA GLU A 80 -6.80 -25.30 -7.29
C GLU A 80 -5.72 -24.20 -7.24
N ILE A 81 -6.08 -22.99 -6.80
CA ILE A 81 -5.21 -21.80 -6.92
C ILE A 81 -4.95 -21.08 -5.60
N VAL A 82 -5.76 -21.33 -4.57
CA VAL A 82 -5.67 -20.63 -3.27
C VAL A 82 -4.34 -20.86 -2.53
N ASP A 83 -3.69 -22.02 -2.77
CA ASP A 83 -2.41 -22.37 -2.17
C ASP A 83 -1.19 -21.92 -2.99
N LEU A 84 -1.40 -21.27 -4.15
CA LEU A 84 -0.28 -20.77 -4.95
C LEU A 84 0.36 -19.52 -4.31
N PRO A 85 1.67 -19.32 -4.47
CA PRO A 85 2.35 -18.11 -4.01
C PRO A 85 2.14 -16.96 -5.01
N PHE A 86 0.93 -16.39 -5.02
CA PHE A 86 0.56 -15.30 -5.92
C PHE A 86 0.61 -13.93 -5.22
N SER A 87 0.65 -12.88 -6.05
CA SER A 87 0.29 -11.52 -5.69
C SER A 87 -0.83 -11.05 -6.62
N LEU A 88 -1.88 -10.48 -6.04
CA LEU A 88 -3.04 -9.98 -6.77
C LEU A 88 -3.34 -8.55 -6.32
N ALA A 89 -3.45 -7.63 -7.28
CA ALA A 89 -3.80 -6.25 -7.02
C ALA A 89 -4.93 -5.75 -7.93
N ASN A 90 -5.84 -4.94 -7.40
CA ASN A 90 -6.86 -4.25 -8.21
C ASN A 90 -6.93 -2.76 -7.83
N PHE A 91 -6.77 -1.90 -8.84
CA PHE A 91 -6.67 -0.44 -8.70
C PHE A 91 -7.99 0.29 -8.99
N PHE A 92 -9.00 -0.42 -9.49
CA PHE A 92 -10.25 0.16 -10.01
C PHE A 92 -11.42 -0.24 -9.12
N LEU A 93 -11.27 -0.05 -7.80
CA LEU A 93 -12.26 -0.52 -6.82
C LEU A 93 -13.62 0.16 -6.94
N HIS A 94 -13.68 1.32 -7.60
CA HIS A 94 -14.94 2.00 -7.89
C HIS A 94 -15.92 1.17 -8.72
N ASN A 95 -15.42 0.19 -9.48
CA ASN A 95 -16.25 -0.76 -10.22
C ASN A 95 -17.11 -1.64 -9.30
N PHE A 96 -16.83 -1.69 -7.99
CA PHE A 96 -17.52 -2.55 -7.03
C PHE A 96 -18.38 -1.78 -5.99
N TYR A 97 -18.52 -0.45 -6.11
CA TYR A 97 -19.32 0.38 -5.19
C TYR A 97 -20.83 0.38 -5.51
N GLY A 98 -21.20 -0.04 -6.71
CA GLY A 98 -22.60 -0.11 -7.14
C GLY A 98 -23.45 -1.00 -6.24
N LYS A 99 -24.77 -0.81 -6.27
CA LYS A 99 -25.72 -1.64 -5.51
C LYS A 99 -25.52 -3.12 -5.85
N GLY A 100 -25.27 -3.95 -4.83
CA GLY A 100 -24.99 -5.37 -4.98
C GLY A 100 -23.52 -5.72 -5.23
N GLY A 101 -22.63 -4.72 -5.36
CA GLY A 101 -21.19 -4.93 -5.31
C GLY A 101 -20.71 -5.15 -3.88
N PHE A 102 -19.61 -5.89 -3.71
CA PHE A 102 -19.12 -6.25 -2.38
C PHE A 102 -18.48 -5.07 -1.62
N LEU A 103 -18.21 -3.95 -2.29
CA LEU A 103 -17.71 -2.70 -1.70
C LEU A 103 -18.81 -1.62 -1.66
N HIS A 104 -20.08 -2.00 -1.65
CA HIS A 104 -21.19 -1.05 -1.72
C HIS A 104 -21.12 0.06 -0.66
N ASP A 105 -20.83 -0.30 0.59
CA ASP A 105 -20.76 0.63 1.71
C ASP A 105 -19.37 1.23 1.94
N PHE A 106 -18.36 0.80 1.17
CA PHE A 106 -16.95 1.16 1.39
C PHE A 106 -16.68 2.67 1.40
N GLN A 107 -17.37 3.42 0.53
CA GLN A 107 -17.25 4.88 0.51
C GLN A 107 -17.75 5.50 1.83
N LYS A 108 -18.90 5.05 2.32
CA LYS A 108 -19.52 5.54 3.55
C LYS A 108 -18.69 5.17 4.78
N ASP A 109 -18.18 3.94 4.81
CA ASP A 109 -17.61 3.33 5.99
C ASP A 109 -16.09 3.55 6.12
N VAL A 110 -15.40 3.84 5.01
CA VAL A 110 -13.93 3.99 4.97
C VAL A 110 -13.48 5.30 4.33
N MET A 111 -13.80 5.53 3.06
CA MET A 111 -13.22 6.65 2.31
C MET A 111 -13.69 8.02 2.82
N ILE A 112 -14.98 8.18 3.09
CA ILE A 112 -15.54 9.44 3.62
C ILE A 112 -14.98 9.73 5.02
N PRO A 113 -14.99 8.80 5.99
CA PRO A 113 -14.34 9.01 7.29
C PRO A 113 -12.86 9.37 7.17
N TRP A 114 -12.10 8.67 6.34
CA TRP A 114 -10.68 8.93 6.13
C TRP A 114 -10.41 10.33 5.58
N ARG A 115 -11.12 10.74 4.52
CA ARG A 115 -11.02 12.08 3.92
C ARG A 115 -11.48 13.18 4.87
N THR A 116 -12.53 12.90 5.65
CA THR A 116 -13.03 13.83 6.67
C THR A 116 -11.99 14.05 7.75
N PHE A 117 -11.33 12.97 8.22
CA PHE A 117 -10.22 13.06 9.16
C PHE A 117 -9.10 13.95 8.60
N LEU A 118 -8.57 13.63 7.41
CA LEU A 118 -7.52 14.42 6.75
C LEU A 118 -7.90 15.91 6.65
N SER A 119 -9.11 16.22 6.20
CA SER A 119 -9.59 17.60 6.07
C SER A 119 -9.68 18.31 7.42
N SER A 120 -10.19 17.62 8.45
CA SER A 120 -10.40 18.17 9.78
C SER A 120 -9.09 18.53 10.50
N VAL A 121 -8.01 17.82 10.17
CA VAL A 121 -6.67 18.12 10.68
C VAL A 121 -5.91 19.11 9.78
N GLY A 122 -6.53 19.64 8.72
CA GLY A 122 -5.97 20.66 7.84
C GLY A 122 -5.05 20.13 6.72
N LEU A 123 -5.09 18.82 6.45
CA LEU A 123 -4.41 18.23 5.30
C LEU A 123 -5.27 18.36 4.04
N THR A 124 -4.61 18.63 2.92
CA THR A 124 -5.19 18.56 1.58
C THR A 124 -4.50 17.47 0.78
N TRP A 125 -5.11 17.03 -0.32
CA TRP A 125 -4.53 16.02 -1.21
C TRP A 125 -4.98 16.28 -2.65
N GLN A 126 -4.20 15.79 -3.62
CA GLN A 126 -4.57 15.76 -5.04
C GLN A 126 -5.22 14.43 -5.41
N ARG A 127 -4.77 13.33 -4.80
CA ARG A 127 -5.31 11.99 -5.01
C ARG A 127 -5.53 11.29 -3.68
N CYS A 128 -6.59 10.51 -3.59
CA CYS A 128 -6.87 9.67 -2.44
C CYS A 128 -7.79 8.54 -2.89
N TYR A 129 -7.22 7.42 -3.33
CA TYR A 129 -7.98 6.33 -3.93
C TYR A 129 -7.55 4.97 -3.39
N PRO A 130 -8.47 4.00 -3.32
CA PRO A 130 -8.21 2.70 -2.70
C PRO A 130 -7.77 1.64 -3.72
N ILE A 131 -6.99 0.67 -3.24
CA ILE A 131 -6.37 -0.41 -4.00
C ILE A 131 -6.43 -1.68 -3.13
N PHE A 132 -6.79 -2.82 -3.70
CA PHE A 132 -6.59 -4.10 -3.03
C PHE A 132 -5.20 -4.63 -3.32
N PHE A 133 -4.51 -5.14 -2.29
CA PHE A 133 -3.30 -5.94 -2.41
C PHE A 133 -3.46 -7.25 -1.64
N ILE A 134 -3.40 -8.36 -2.35
CA ILE A 134 -3.59 -9.70 -1.82
C ILE A 134 -2.32 -10.50 -2.07
N SER A 135 -1.79 -11.10 -1.00
CA SER A 135 -0.64 -11.99 -1.05
C SER A 135 -1.12 -13.39 -0.73
N GLY A 136 -0.75 -14.36 -1.57
CA GLY A 136 -0.83 -15.78 -1.24
C GLY A 136 0.05 -16.13 -0.03
N LYS A 137 0.02 -17.39 0.39
CA LYS A 137 0.77 -17.87 1.56
C LYS A 137 2.28 -17.75 1.31
N ASN A 138 3.02 -17.31 2.34
CA ASN A 138 4.48 -17.21 2.33
C ASN A 138 5.05 -16.41 1.14
N CYS A 139 4.34 -15.36 0.71
CA CYS A 139 4.77 -14.47 -0.37
C CYS A 139 5.42 -13.22 0.21
N SER A 140 6.62 -12.89 -0.27
CA SER A 140 7.16 -11.54 -0.12
C SER A 140 6.73 -10.68 -1.30
N SER A 141 6.49 -9.40 -1.07
CA SER A 141 6.50 -8.41 -2.16
C SER A 141 7.92 -8.20 -2.67
N THR A 142 8.04 -7.49 -3.79
CA THR A 142 9.33 -6.91 -4.19
C THR A 142 9.81 -5.92 -3.13
N TYR A 143 11.12 -5.73 -3.00
CA TYR A 143 11.68 -4.52 -2.41
C TYR A 143 11.43 -3.36 -3.36
N HIS A 144 10.85 -2.27 -2.86
CA HIS A 144 10.42 -1.13 -3.67
C HIS A 144 10.27 0.15 -2.86
N VAL A 145 9.98 1.24 -3.59
CA VAL A 145 9.57 2.54 -3.05
C VAL A 145 8.25 2.93 -3.68
N ASP A 146 7.35 3.48 -2.88
CA ASP A 146 6.09 4.03 -3.39
C ASP A 146 6.26 5.50 -3.79
N VAL A 147 5.57 5.92 -4.85
CA VAL A 147 5.46 7.33 -5.27
C VAL A 147 4.15 7.99 -4.76
N SER A 148 3.60 7.41 -3.70
CA SER A 148 2.47 7.92 -2.93
C SER A 148 2.73 7.66 -1.45
N HIS A 149 2.11 8.45 -0.56
CA HIS A 149 1.84 7.96 0.78
C HIS A 149 0.76 6.88 0.69
N VAL A 150 0.80 5.89 1.58
CA VAL A 150 -0.19 4.82 1.58
C VAL A 150 -0.69 4.55 2.99
N VAL A 151 -2.00 4.57 3.18
CA VAL A 151 -2.63 3.92 4.33
C VAL A 151 -2.83 2.46 3.98
N ALA A 152 -2.05 1.55 4.56
CA ALA A 152 -2.28 0.13 4.47
C ALA A 152 -3.22 -0.30 5.61
N TRP A 153 -4.41 -0.80 5.27
CA TRP A 153 -5.33 -1.39 6.24
C TRP A 153 -5.37 -2.89 6.04
N GLN A 154 -4.99 -3.64 7.08
CA GLN A 154 -4.99 -5.09 7.04
C GLN A 154 -6.41 -5.61 7.32
N VAL A 155 -6.98 -6.36 6.37
CA VAL A 155 -8.37 -6.84 6.43
C VAL A 155 -8.44 -8.32 6.80
N HIS A 156 -7.48 -9.13 6.33
CA HIS A 156 -7.45 -10.57 6.59
C HIS A 156 -6.02 -11.11 6.57
N GLY A 157 -5.73 -12.13 7.37
CA GLY A 157 -4.39 -12.68 7.51
C GLY A 157 -3.40 -11.66 8.08
N VAL A 158 -2.10 -11.96 7.98
CA VAL A 158 -1.04 -11.12 8.56
C VAL A 158 -0.07 -10.67 7.47
N LYS A 159 0.27 -9.39 7.49
CA LYS A 159 1.37 -8.83 6.69
C LYS A 159 2.45 -8.28 7.61
N VAL A 160 3.71 -8.57 7.30
CA VAL A 160 4.88 -8.05 7.99
C VAL A 160 5.50 -6.98 7.10
N PHE A 161 5.29 -5.71 7.47
CA PHE A 161 5.82 -4.56 6.75
C PHE A 161 7.22 -4.25 7.26
N ASN A 162 8.22 -4.29 6.37
CA ASN A 162 9.61 -4.05 6.71
C ASN A 162 10.10 -2.78 6.03
N GLY A 163 10.58 -1.83 6.81
CA GLY A 163 11.29 -0.64 6.35
C GLY A 163 12.59 -0.45 7.12
N PHE A 164 13.09 0.79 7.16
CA PHE A 164 14.38 1.10 7.80
C PHE A 164 14.20 2.02 9.01
N ARG A 165 15.05 1.84 10.03
CA ARG A 165 15.12 2.74 11.20
C ARG A 165 15.67 4.11 10.84
N ASP A 166 16.55 4.17 9.85
CA ASP A 166 17.05 5.40 9.23
C ASP A 166 16.95 5.30 7.70
N PRO A 167 15.77 5.62 7.11
CA PRO A 167 15.56 5.51 5.67
C PRO A 167 16.49 6.38 4.84
N GLU A 168 16.83 7.59 5.30
CA GLU A 168 17.72 8.49 4.56
C GLU A 168 19.17 8.01 4.59
N GLY A 169 19.63 7.52 5.75
CA GLY A 169 20.96 6.92 5.87
C GLY A 169 21.13 5.65 5.04
N HIS A 170 20.03 4.91 4.84
CA HIS A 170 20.00 3.74 3.95
C HIS A 170 19.98 4.15 2.47
N ALA A 171 19.07 5.05 2.10
CA ALA A 171 18.89 5.50 0.73
C ALA A 171 18.40 6.95 0.71
N ALA A 172 19.27 7.86 0.25
CA ALA A 172 18.92 9.27 0.16
C ALA A 172 17.76 9.47 -0.82
N VAL A 173 16.74 10.23 -0.42
CA VAL A 173 15.53 10.42 -1.27
C VAL A 173 15.85 11.00 -2.65
N GLN A 174 16.88 11.84 -2.76
CA GLN A 174 17.34 12.35 -4.05
C GLN A 174 17.83 11.22 -4.98
N ASP A 175 18.61 10.28 -4.44
CA ASP A 175 19.07 9.13 -5.22
C ASP A 175 17.90 8.21 -5.61
N ILE A 176 16.93 8.01 -4.71
CA ILE A 176 15.71 7.25 -5.00
C ILE A 176 14.93 7.84 -6.18
N VAL A 177 14.74 9.17 -6.23
CA VAL A 177 13.99 9.78 -7.35
C VAL A 177 14.77 9.73 -8.66
N ASP A 178 16.09 9.83 -8.62
CA ASP A 178 16.94 9.81 -9.80
C ASP A 178 17.12 8.39 -10.36
N ASN A 179 17.19 7.39 -9.48
CA ASN A 179 17.53 6.00 -9.80
C ASN A 179 16.44 5.01 -9.34
N ARG A 180 15.16 5.40 -9.39
CA ARG A 180 14.02 4.63 -8.84
C ARG A 180 13.98 3.16 -9.28
N GLY A 181 14.44 2.85 -10.49
CA GLY A 181 14.51 1.48 -11.02
C GLY A 181 15.39 0.54 -10.20
N ASP A 182 16.47 1.05 -9.61
CA ASP A 182 17.45 0.27 -8.84
C ASP A 182 16.88 -0.19 -7.49
N TYR A 183 15.84 0.49 -7.02
CA TYR A 183 15.15 0.17 -5.79
C TYR A 183 14.04 -0.87 -5.98
N ARG A 184 13.85 -1.40 -7.19
CA ARG A 184 12.84 -2.43 -7.48
C ARG A 184 13.49 -3.77 -7.76
N VAL A 185 13.52 -4.64 -6.75
CA VAL A 185 14.06 -6.01 -6.88
C VAL A 185 13.07 -7.04 -6.36
N GLU A 186 12.95 -8.18 -7.05
CA GLU A 186 11.95 -9.20 -6.70
C GLU A 186 12.17 -9.81 -5.33
N VAL A 187 13.42 -10.11 -5.00
CA VAL A 187 13.81 -10.68 -3.71
C VAL A 187 14.46 -9.56 -2.89
N PRO A 188 13.91 -9.20 -1.72
CA PRO A 188 14.53 -8.24 -0.83
C PRO A 188 15.98 -8.65 -0.49
N PRO A 189 16.96 -7.73 -0.59
CA PRO A 189 18.33 -8.02 -0.19
C PRO A 189 18.42 -8.41 1.29
N GLY A 190 19.41 -9.24 1.62
CA GLY A 190 19.73 -9.58 3.01
C GLY A 190 20.32 -8.37 3.74
N PHE A 191 19.47 -7.54 4.33
CA PHE A 191 19.89 -6.41 5.16
C PHE A 191 20.20 -6.85 6.60
N ASP A 192 21.02 -6.05 7.27
CA ASP A 192 21.27 -6.21 8.71
C ASP A 192 19.95 -5.98 9.49
N PRO A 193 19.47 -6.95 10.29
CA PRO A 193 18.25 -6.83 11.07
C PRO A 193 18.21 -5.59 11.99
N ASP A 194 19.36 -5.12 12.48
CA ASP A 194 19.43 -3.94 13.34
C ASP A 194 19.05 -2.65 12.60
N LEU A 195 19.15 -2.63 11.27
CA LEU A 195 18.73 -1.51 10.43
C LEU A 195 17.22 -1.51 10.16
N ILE A 196 16.54 -2.63 10.39
CA ILE A 196 15.16 -2.85 9.96
C ILE A 196 14.18 -2.40 11.03
N LEU A 197 13.12 -1.74 10.57
CA LEU A 197 11.96 -1.35 11.34
C LEU A 197 10.76 -2.14 10.82
N THR A 198 10.34 -3.13 11.61
CA THR A 198 9.30 -4.09 11.24
C THR A 198 7.98 -3.82 11.94
N TYR A 199 6.88 -3.94 11.20
CA TYR A 199 5.51 -3.87 11.68
C TYR A 199 4.76 -5.13 11.28
N ARG A 200 4.43 -5.98 12.26
CA ARG A 200 3.52 -7.09 12.04
C ARG A 200 2.08 -6.57 12.15
N MET A 201 1.34 -6.62 11.05
CA MET A 201 -0.02 -6.09 10.92
C MET A 201 -1.04 -7.23 10.97
N GLU A 202 -1.88 -7.21 11.99
CA GLU A 202 -3.02 -8.11 12.16
C GLU A 202 -4.30 -7.50 11.55
N PRO A 203 -5.36 -8.30 11.32
CA PRO A 203 -6.64 -7.75 10.86
C PRO A 203 -7.14 -6.61 11.76
N GLY A 204 -7.42 -5.46 11.15
CA GLY A 204 -7.79 -4.22 11.82
C GLY A 204 -6.65 -3.22 11.99
N ASP A 205 -5.39 -3.65 11.87
CA ASP A 205 -4.26 -2.73 11.95
C ASP A 205 -4.18 -1.81 10.72
N ILE A 206 -3.78 -0.57 10.99
CA ILE A 206 -3.61 0.47 9.98
C ILE A 206 -2.18 0.99 10.08
N LEU A 207 -1.47 1.03 8.95
CA LEU A 207 -0.12 1.56 8.84
C LEU A 207 -0.09 2.73 7.85
N TRP A 208 0.59 3.80 8.22
CA TRP A 208 0.99 4.86 7.32
C TRP A 208 2.36 4.53 6.72
N ASN A 209 2.37 4.23 5.43
CA ASN A 209 3.58 4.08 4.63
C ASN A 209 3.98 5.43 4.04
N GLN A 210 5.23 5.81 4.27
CA GLN A 210 5.75 7.09 3.81
C GLN A 210 6.18 7.02 2.35
N LEU A 211 5.79 8.05 1.60
CA LEU A 211 6.24 8.29 0.23
C LEU A 211 7.76 8.17 0.11
N LEU A 212 8.23 7.46 -0.92
CA LEU A 212 9.64 7.25 -1.26
C LEU A 212 10.46 6.59 -0.15
N THR A 213 9.81 5.82 0.73
CA THR A 213 10.49 5.05 1.77
C THR A 213 10.70 3.62 1.29
N PRO A 214 11.94 3.13 1.22
CA PRO A 214 12.20 1.76 0.78
C PRO A 214 11.63 0.73 1.74
N HIS A 215 10.93 -0.26 1.21
CA HIS A 215 10.27 -1.28 2.01
C HIS A 215 9.97 -2.56 1.20
N TRP A 216 9.61 -3.60 1.93
CA TRP A 216 9.00 -4.82 1.41
C TRP A 216 7.99 -5.36 2.42
N VAL A 217 7.10 -6.24 1.97
CA VAL A 217 6.02 -6.79 2.79
C VAL A 217 5.96 -8.29 2.63
N ASP A 218 6.08 -9.01 3.74
CA ASP A 218 5.93 -10.47 3.77
C ASP A 218 4.51 -10.84 4.18
N SER A 219 3.95 -11.90 3.61
CA SER A 219 2.80 -12.62 4.19
C SER A 219 3.27 -13.84 4.97
N GLU A 220 2.54 -14.17 6.04
CA GLU A 220 2.80 -15.36 6.86
C GLU A 220 2.19 -16.64 6.21
N ASP A 221 1.75 -17.60 7.03
CA ASP A 221 1.30 -18.93 6.64
C ASP A 221 -0.11 -18.97 6.00
N GLU A 222 -0.86 -17.88 6.12
CA GLU A 222 -2.17 -17.70 5.52
C GLU A 222 -2.15 -16.64 4.40
N MET A 223 -3.19 -16.67 3.57
CA MET A 223 -3.42 -15.60 2.60
C MET A 223 -3.66 -14.28 3.33
N ALA A 224 -3.09 -13.20 2.82
CA ALA A 224 -3.17 -11.90 3.46
C ALA A 224 -3.79 -10.85 2.53
N VAL A 225 -4.82 -10.16 3.01
CA VAL A 225 -5.56 -9.12 2.27
C VAL A 225 -5.35 -7.80 2.98
N SER A 226 -4.80 -6.82 2.26
CA SER A 226 -4.83 -5.42 2.68
C SER A 226 -5.59 -4.58 1.67
N LEU A 227 -6.33 -3.60 2.18
CA LEU A 227 -6.87 -2.52 1.41
C LEU A 227 -5.98 -1.30 1.67
N ASN A 228 -5.38 -0.78 0.61
CA ASN A 228 -4.47 0.33 0.67
C ASN A 228 -5.16 1.58 0.13
N ILE A 229 -5.03 2.72 0.79
CA ILE A 229 -5.47 4.02 0.26
C ILE A 229 -4.22 4.80 -0.13
N SER A 230 -4.05 5.02 -1.43
CA SER A 230 -2.92 5.73 -2.02
C SER A 230 -3.21 7.24 -2.07
N HIS A 231 -2.25 8.04 -1.64
CA HIS A 231 -2.34 9.49 -1.61
C HIS A 231 -1.20 10.15 -2.39
N GLY A 232 -1.57 11.09 -3.26
CA GLY A 232 -0.62 11.95 -3.96
C GLY A 232 -0.86 13.42 -3.63
N GLY A 233 0.22 14.19 -3.48
CA GLY A 233 0.12 15.62 -3.22
C GLY A 233 -0.52 15.96 -1.89
N ILE A 234 -0.22 15.19 -0.83
CA ILE A 234 -0.63 15.57 0.52
C ILE A 234 0.14 16.81 0.94
N ALA A 235 -0.59 17.85 1.34
CA ALA A 235 0.00 19.06 1.89
C ALA A 235 -0.65 19.43 3.22
N TYR A 236 0.16 19.93 4.15
CA TYR A 236 -0.29 20.54 5.39
C TYR A 236 0.03 22.02 5.35
N GLN A 237 -0.93 22.89 5.64
CA GLN A 237 -0.72 24.35 5.60
C GLN A 237 -0.13 24.86 4.27
N LYS A 238 -0.50 24.21 3.15
CA LYS A 238 -0.02 24.47 1.78
C LYS A 238 1.44 24.07 1.51
N GLU A 239 2.05 23.29 2.40
CA GLU A 239 3.40 22.76 2.22
C GLU A 239 3.36 21.23 2.08
N PHE A 240 4.07 20.73 1.08
CA PHE A 240 4.32 19.30 0.89
C PHE A 240 5.35 18.80 1.91
N CYS A 241 5.31 17.51 2.25
CA CYS A 241 6.39 16.89 3.03
C CYS A 241 7.73 16.95 2.27
N PRO A 242 8.88 16.84 2.95
CA PRO A 242 10.19 16.92 2.29
C PRO A 242 10.37 15.96 1.11
N ASN A 243 9.88 14.73 1.23
CA ASN A 243 10.00 13.72 0.16
C ASN A 243 9.16 14.10 -1.08
N GLU A 244 7.94 14.60 -0.88
CA GLU A 244 7.06 15.05 -1.96
C GLU A 244 7.63 16.31 -2.65
N GLN A 245 8.29 17.21 -1.92
CA GLN A 245 8.97 18.37 -2.53
C GLN A 245 10.07 17.93 -3.50
N ILE A 246 10.88 16.93 -3.12
CA ILE A 246 11.93 16.37 -3.98
C ILE A 246 11.30 15.71 -5.22
N LEU A 247 10.26 14.90 -5.02
CA LEU A 247 9.54 14.24 -6.12
C LEU A 247 8.96 15.24 -7.11
N ARG A 248 8.35 16.33 -6.62
CA ARG A 248 7.77 17.36 -7.47
C ARG A 248 8.80 18.11 -8.27
N LYS A 249 9.95 18.44 -7.67
CA LYS A 249 11.06 19.03 -8.41
C LYS A 249 11.53 18.11 -9.54
N ARG A 250 11.63 16.80 -9.29
CA ARG A 250 11.96 15.82 -10.34
C ARG A 250 10.93 15.82 -11.47
N TRP A 251 9.65 15.97 -11.14
CA TRP A 251 8.57 16.08 -12.14
C TRP A 251 8.54 17.43 -12.88
N GLU A 252 9.04 18.52 -12.30
CA GLU A 252 9.21 19.79 -13.01
C GLU A 252 10.31 19.67 -14.07
N ASP A 253 11.42 19.00 -13.73
CA ASP A 253 12.53 18.76 -14.66
C ASP A 253 12.20 17.65 -15.69
N HIS A 254 11.28 16.74 -15.36
CA HIS A 254 10.89 15.57 -16.16
C HIS A 254 9.37 15.34 -16.14
N PRO A 255 8.60 16.17 -16.86
CA PRO A 255 7.14 16.17 -16.81
C PRO A 255 6.49 14.87 -17.30
N GLU A 256 7.19 14.07 -18.11
CA GLU A 256 6.74 12.75 -18.58
C GLU A 256 6.62 11.71 -17.46
N GLU A 257 7.34 11.89 -16.36
CA GLU A 257 7.25 11.02 -15.18
C GLU A 257 6.16 11.46 -14.20
N ALA A 258 5.61 12.65 -14.41
CA ALA A 258 4.69 13.26 -13.48
C ALA A 258 3.36 12.51 -13.43
N TRP A 259 3.02 11.99 -12.26
CA TRP A 259 1.71 11.41 -12.05
C TRP A 259 0.79 12.49 -11.45
N LEU A 260 0.08 13.20 -12.33
CA LEU A 260 -0.78 14.34 -11.97
C LEU A 260 -2.28 14.03 -12.10
N VAL A 261 -2.65 12.76 -12.31
CA VAL A 261 -4.05 12.35 -12.46
C VAL A 261 -4.81 12.66 -11.17
N ASP A 262 -5.95 13.34 -11.26
CA ASP A 262 -6.81 13.63 -10.12
C ASP A 262 -7.77 12.46 -9.88
N GLU A 263 -7.54 11.70 -8.81
CA GLU A 263 -8.34 10.52 -8.43
C GLU A 263 -8.98 10.73 -7.04
N ARG A 264 -10.06 11.51 -7.03
CA ARG A 264 -10.86 11.85 -5.83
C ARG A 264 -12.22 11.13 -5.77
N TYR A 265 -12.34 9.93 -6.35
CA TYR A 265 -13.60 9.17 -6.46
C TYR A 265 -14.36 8.97 -5.15
#